data_AF-A1ZJ85-F1
#
_entry.id   AF-A1ZJ85-F1
#
_cell.length_a   1.000
_cell.length_b   1.000
_cell.length_c   1.000
_cell.angle_alpha   90.00
_cell.angle_beta   90.00
_cell.angle_gamma   90.00
#
_symmetry.space_group_name_H-M   'P 1'
#
loop_
_entity.id
_entity.type
_entity.pdbx_description
1 polymer ?
#
loop_
_entity_poly.entity_id
_entity_poly.type
_entity_poly.pdbx_seq_one_letter_code
_entity_poly.pdbx_strand_id
1 'polypeptide(L)'
;MAQVNQSEVLPFGKYNVFDGSYFEETYYLINKFQQKVVEFQANEYFEDNQQVALYPFMKELEANGFGKVSLYKNETKFNKKEGLFSVYWYLFVQDEKIIIKIDQDKLKELDKVVFRLSYMIATESVSVEGFMKIMKLAESCITEVEDDNIRYINIVNSNSKGLKMNRYQIKKPRVPDLELYYGNGFTQKHQQFVKNVSAQDRSGLLIFHGATGSGKTNYIRYLISRCKAEVNFIFYPIALLRELTSPQLIPFISDYKNSVLILEESEDSVQTREGNAVDKASIANLLNISDGLLSDVLNLKIICTFNTNIKNLDKALLREGRLLGIHKFDKLPIENANKIAEMNKLKKTFAEPMTLAQIFNQPLNDDLSDFVRDEQKIGF
;
A
#
# COMPACT_ATOMS: atom_id res chain seq x y z
N MET A 1 27.02 -59.72 -11.52
CA MET A 1 25.84 -58.89 -11.84
C MET A 1 26.10 -57.52 -11.26
N ALA A 2 26.24 -56.51 -12.12
CA ALA A 2 26.68 -55.17 -11.75
C ALA A 2 25.61 -54.42 -10.93
N GLN A 3 26.02 -53.89 -9.77
CA GLN A 3 25.27 -52.87 -9.06
C GLN A 3 25.38 -51.55 -9.83
N VAL A 4 24.24 -51.01 -10.23
CA VAL A 4 24.13 -49.65 -10.74
C VAL A 4 24.27 -48.72 -9.53
N ASN A 5 25.44 -48.11 -9.38
CA ASN A 5 25.62 -46.95 -8.51
C ASN A 5 24.81 -45.79 -9.10
N GLN A 6 23.59 -45.57 -8.59
CA GLN A 6 22.95 -44.27 -8.69
C GLN A 6 23.74 -43.36 -7.75
N SER A 7 24.66 -42.58 -8.30
CA SER A 7 25.22 -41.43 -7.59
C SER A 7 24.06 -40.54 -7.17
N GLU A 8 23.80 -40.44 -5.86
CA GLU A 8 22.90 -39.43 -5.31
C GLU A 8 23.42 -38.05 -5.74
N VAL A 9 22.80 -37.48 -6.78
CA VAL A 9 23.04 -36.09 -7.15
C VAL A 9 22.41 -35.26 -6.04
N LEU A 10 23.23 -34.81 -5.10
CA LEU A 10 22.80 -33.84 -4.10
C LEU A 10 22.29 -32.58 -4.85
N PRO A 11 21.10 -32.05 -4.54
CA PRO A 11 20.52 -30.91 -5.26
C PRO A 11 21.29 -29.60 -5.04
N PHE A 12 22.33 -29.64 -4.19
CA PHE A 12 23.18 -28.51 -3.85
C PHE A 12 24.61 -28.74 -4.37
N GLY A 13 25.12 -27.79 -5.14
CA GLY A 13 26.52 -27.69 -5.50
C GLY A 13 27.27 -26.74 -4.56
N LYS A 14 28.50 -27.11 -4.17
CA LYS A 14 29.42 -26.27 -3.39
C LYS A 14 30.38 -25.55 -4.33
N TYR A 15 30.37 -24.23 -4.33
CA TYR A 15 31.36 -23.42 -5.04
C TYR A 15 32.15 -22.63 -4.00
N ASN A 16 33.47 -22.80 -4.01
CA ASN A 16 34.36 -21.98 -3.19
C ASN A 16 34.56 -20.65 -3.92
N VAL A 17 34.05 -19.56 -3.37
CA VAL A 17 34.28 -18.21 -3.90
C VAL A 17 35.41 -17.61 -3.07
N PHE A 18 36.51 -17.23 -3.74
CA PHE A 18 37.59 -16.49 -3.10
C PHE A 18 37.34 -14.99 -3.34
N ASP A 19 36.57 -14.37 -2.46
CA ASP A 19 36.56 -12.93 -2.23
C ASP A 19 37.77 -12.64 -1.33
N GLY A 20 38.68 -11.76 -1.76
CA GLY A 20 40.03 -11.56 -1.23
C GLY A 20 40.21 -11.18 0.24
N SER A 21 39.25 -11.46 1.12
CA SER A 21 39.31 -11.14 2.56
C SER A 21 38.73 -12.22 3.49
N TYR A 22 37.92 -13.18 3.02
CA TYR A 22 37.25 -14.19 3.87
C TYR A 22 37.08 -15.55 3.17
N PHE A 23 37.07 -16.63 3.97
CA PHE A 23 36.56 -17.93 3.52
C PHE A 23 35.03 -17.94 3.66
N GLU A 24 34.32 -17.88 2.53
CA GLU A 24 32.86 -18.04 2.50
C GLU A 24 32.49 -19.35 1.79
N GLU A 25 31.55 -20.09 2.37
CA GLU A 25 30.99 -21.31 1.78
C GLU A 25 29.55 -21.04 1.33
N THR A 26 29.35 -20.90 0.03
CA THR A 26 28.02 -20.66 -0.56
C THR A 26 27.51 -21.91 -1.26
N TYR A 27 26.28 -22.30 -0.93
CA TYR A 27 25.57 -23.41 -1.55
C TYR A 27 24.63 -22.89 -2.63
N TYR A 28 24.62 -23.56 -3.78
CA TYR A 28 23.74 -23.20 -4.90
C TYR A 28 22.88 -24.39 -5.31
N LEU A 29 21.66 -24.10 -5.77
CA LEU A 29 20.85 -25.09 -6.46
C LEU A 29 21.48 -25.40 -7.82
N ILE A 30 21.67 -26.67 -8.09
CA ILE A 30 22.15 -27.16 -9.39
C ILE A 30 21.08 -28.01 -10.06
N ASN A 31 20.94 -27.88 -11.37
CA ASN A 31 20.04 -28.75 -12.13
C ASN A 31 20.66 -30.14 -12.34
N LYS A 32 19.90 -31.06 -12.95
CA LYS A 32 20.36 -32.43 -13.28
C LYS A 32 21.58 -32.49 -14.22
N PHE A 33 21.96 -31.37 -14.82
CA PHE A 33 23.11 -31.21 -15.71
C PHE A 33 24.29 -30.48 -15.05
N GLN A 34 24.27 -30.34 -13.71
CA GLN A 34 25.29 -29.65 -12.92
C GLN A 34 25.46 -28.15 -13.25
N GLN A 35 24.42 -27.51 -13.77
CA GLN A 35 24.45 -26.06 -14.00
C GLN A 35 23.85 -25.34 -12.80
N LYS A 36 24.51 -24.27 -12.37
CA LYS A 36 23.96 -23.38 -11.33
C LYS A 36 22.65 -22.76 -11.82
N VAL A 37 21.68 -22.70 -10.91
CA VAL A 37 20.41 -22.02 -11.12
C VAL A 37 20.49 -20.62 -10.50
N VAL A 38 20.03 -19.63 -11.25
CA VAL A 38 20.06 -18.21 -10.89
C VAL A 38 18.63 -17.66 -10.95
N GLU A 39 18.32 -16.80 -10.00
CA GLU A 39 17.04 -16.08 -9.93
C GLU A 39 17.23 -14.66 -10.46
N PHE A 40 16.34 -14.23 -11.35
CA PHE A 40 16.32 -12.90 -11.94
C PHE A 40 15.00 -12.21 -11.58
N GLN A 41 15.10 -11.05 -10.92
CA GLN A 41 13.96 -10.23 -10.51
C GLN A 41 13.79 -9.02 -11.44
N ALA A 42 12.55 -8.71 -11.79
CA ALA A 42 12.15 -7.63 -12.68
C ALA A 42 11.06 -6.72 -12.08
N ASN A 43 11.04 -6.59 -10.75
CA ASN A 43 9.95 -5.96 -9.98
C ASN A 43 9.64 -4.50 -10.40
N GLU A 44 10.59 -3.81 -11.03
CA GLU A 44 10.48 -2.40 -11.43
C GLU A 44 10.29 -2.20 -12.95
N TYR A 45 10.23 -3.29 -13.73
CA TYR A 45 10.18 -3.19 -15.19
C TYR A 45 8.78 -2.89 -15.73
N PHE A 46 7.73 -3.43 -15.10
CA PHE A 46 6.33 -3.22 -15.48
C PHE A 46 5.57 -2.48 -14.38
N GLU A 47 4.65 -1.58 -14.78
CA GLU A 47 3.66 -1.01 -13.85
C GLU A 47 2.71 -2.11 -13.33
N ASP A 48 2.13 -1.94 -12.14
CA ASP A 48 1.28 -2.98 -11.51
C ASP A 48 0.03 -3.34 -12.35
N ASN A 49 -0.49 -2.40 -13.14
CA ASN A 49 -1.62 -2.61 -14.04
C ASN A 49 -1.22 -3.20 -15.40
N GLN A 50 0.08 -3.27 -15.70
CA GLN A 50 0.61 -3.85 -16.93
C GLN A 50 0.82 -5.34 -16.71
N GLN A 51 -0.10 -6.15 -17.22
CA GLN A 51 0.03 -7.60 -17.18
C GLN A 51 0.30 -8.16 -18.57
N VAL A 52 1.12 -9.20 -18.63
CA VAL A 52 1.50 -9.86 -19.89
C VAL A 52 0.44 -10.90 -20.23
N ALA A 53 -0.15 -10.80 -21.42
CA ALA A 53 -1.07 -11.82 -21.91
C ALA A 53 -0.30 -13.10 -22.26
N LEU A 54 -0.60 -14.20 -21.55
CA LEU A 54 0.19 -15.44 -21.58
C LEU A 54 0.31 -16.03 -22.99
N TYR A 55 -0.81 -16.27 -23.66
CA TYR A 55 -0.79 -16.97 -24.95
C TYR A 55 -0.18 -16.14 -26.09
N PRO A 56 -0.45 -14.83 -26.23
CA PRO A 56 0.31 -13.96 -27.14
C PRO A 56 1.81 -14.00 -26.86
N PHE A 57 2.20 -13.89 -25.58
CA PHE A 57 3.59 -13.89 -25.19
C PHE A 57 4.31 -15.21 -25.50
N MET A 58 3.65 -16.36 -25.28
CA MET A 58 4.18 -17.67 -25.69
C MET A 58 4.50 -17.72 -27.18
N LYS A 59 3.58 -17.24 -28.03
CA LYS A 59 3.79 -17.20 -29.48
C LYS A 59 4.95 -16.29 -29.85
N GLU A 60 5.06 -15.14 -29.20
CA GLU A 60 6.11 -14.17 -29.45
C GLU A 60 7.49 -14.72 -29.08
N LEU A 61 7.60 -15.44 -27.96
CA LEU A 61 8.82 -16.14 -27.56
C LEU A 61 9.25 -17.18 -28.61
N GLU A 62 8.33 -18.03 -29.05
CA GLU A 62 8.59 -19.05 -30.07
C GLU A 62 9.04 -18.42 -31.40
N ALA A 63 8.35 -17.35 -31.84
CA ALA A 63 8.67 -16.62 -33.06
C ALA A 63 10.06 -15.95 -33.02
N ASN A 64 10.56 -15.60 -31.83
CA ASN A 64 11.83 -14.88 -31.64
C ASN A 64 13.00 -15.79 -31.23
N GLY A 65 12.88 -17.10 -31.46
CA GLY A 65 13.99 -18.05 -31.35
C GLY A 65 14.25 -18.57 -29.94
N PHE A 66 13.26 -18.50 -29.04
CA PHE A 66 13.37 -19.09 -27.69
C PHE A 66 12.99 -20.58 -27.62
N GLY A 67 12.97 -21.26 -28.77
CA GLY A 67 12.58 -22.66 -28.87
C GLY A 67 11.09 -22.86 -28.59
N LYS A 68 10.67 -24.12 -28.48
CA LYS A 68 9.29 -24.47 -28.16
C LYS A 68 8.99 -24.12 -26.70
N VAL A 69 7.91 -23.40 -26.46
CA VAL A 69 7.51 -22.98 -25.12
C VAL A 69 6.53 -23.99 -24.53
N SER A 70 6.81 -24.45 -23.32
CA SER A 70 5.97 -25.45 -22.63
C SER A 70 5.35 -24.88 -21.37
N LEU A 71 4.05 -25.11 -21.18
CA LEU A 71 3.30 -24.64 -20.01
C LEU A 71 3.03 -25.80 -19.04
N TYR A 72 3.44 -25.65 -17.80
CA TYR A 72 3.15 -26.58 -16.71
C TYR A 72 2.20 -25.94 -15.70
N LYS A 73 1.03 -26.56 -15.51
CA LYS A 73 0.01 -26.09 -14.57
C LYS A 73 0.26 -26.70 -13.19
N ASN A 74 1.06 -26.03 -12.37
CA ASN A 74 1.40 -26.54 -11.03
C ASN A 74 0.17 -26.55 -10.11
N GLU A 75 -0.51 -25.41 -9.93
CA GLU A 75 -1.73 -25.34 -9.14
C GLU A 75 -2.77 -24.43 -9.79
N THR A 76 -4.06 -24.81 -9.69
CA THR A 76 -5.20 -23.98 -10.10
C THR A 76 -6.30 -24.12 -9.08
N LYS A 77 -6.72 -23.00 -8.48
CA LYS A 77 -7.80 -22.94 -7.48
C LYS A 77 -8.99 -22.22 -8.08
N PHE A 78 -10.20 -22.60 -7.68
CA PHE A 78 -11.42 -21.89 -8.03
C PHE A 78 -12.15 -21.41 -6.77
N ASN A 79 -12.30 -20.11 -6.64
CA ASN A 79 -13.09 -19.50 -5.58
C ASN A 79 -14.56 -19.44 -6.02
N LYS A 80 -15.36 -20.39 -5.55
CA LYS A 80 -16.80 -20.47 -5.88
C LYS A 80 -17.61 -19.24 -5.45
N LYS A 81 -17.19 -18.52 -4.40
CA LYS A 81 -17.90 -17.34 -3.90
C LYS A 81 -17.73 -16.14 -4.82
N GLU A 82 -16.53 -16.00 -5.39
CA GLU A 82 -16.18 -14.88 -6.26
C GLU A 82 -16.33 -15.23 -7.75
N GLY A 83 -16.41 -16.53 -8.09
CA GLY A 83 -16.45 -17.00 -9.47
C GLY A 83 -15.12 -16.82 -10.21
N LEU A 84 -13.99 -16.87 -9.49
CA LEU A 84 -12.66 -16.54 -10.01
C LEU A 84 -11.66 -17.68 -9.77
N PHE A 85 -10.65 -17.76 -10.63
CA PHE A 85 -9.53 -18.69 -10.54
C PHE A 85 -8.28 -18.02 -9.95
N SER A 86 -7.48 -18.80 -9.25
CA SER A 86 -6.07 -18.50 -8.97
C SER A 86 -5.21 -19.53 -9.68
N VAL A 87 -4.19 -19.09 -10.40
CA VAL A 87 -3.28 -19.94 -11.17
C VAL A 87 -1.84 -19.73 -10.73
N TYR A 88 -1.16 -20.83 -10.42
CA TYR A 88 0.27 -20.87 -10.11
C TYR A 88 0.91 -21.81 -11.12
N TRP A 89 1.34 -21.29 -12.26
CA TRP A 89 1.85 -22.08 -13.39
C TRP A 89 3.33 -21.75 -13.67
N TYR A 90 3.99 -22.59 -14.48
CA TYR A 90 5.36 -22.39 -14.91
C TYR A 90 5.46 -22.43 -16.43
N LEU A 91 6.18 -21.47 -17.01
CA LEU A 91 6.52 -21.45 -18.42
C LEU A 91 7.96 -21.86 -18.61
N PHE A 92 8.19 -22.96 -19.31
CA PHE A 92 9.52 -23.45 -19.67
C PHE A 92 9.89 -22.91 -21.05
N VAL A 93 11.03 -22.24 -21.12
CA VAL A 93 11.52 -21.50 -22.28
C VAL A 93 12.97 -21.90 -22.54
N GLN A 94 13.38 -21.86 -23.82
CA GLN A 94 14.75 -22.14 -24.26
C GLN A 94 15.23 -23.53 -23.79
N ASP A 95 14.50 -24.58 -24.15
CA ASP A 95 14.79 -25.98 -23.79
C ASP A 95 14.94 -26.17 -22.27
N GLU A 96 13.98 -25.61 -21.50
CA GLU A 96 13.92 -25.67 -20.03
C GLU A 96 15.07 -24.94 -19.31
N LYS A 97 15.88 -24.14 -20.03
CA LYS A 97 16.94 -23.33 -19.41
C LYS A 97 16.41 -22.13 -18.66
N ILE A 98 15.20 -21.68 -18.99
CA ILE A 98 14.51 -20.55 -18.35
C ILE A 98 13.12 -21.03 -17.90
N ILE A 99 12.75 -20.68 -16.68
CA ILE A 99 11.43 -20.91 -16.10
C ILE A 99 10.87 -19.55 -15.68
N ILE A 100 9.72 -19.19 -16.25
CA ILE A 100 8.97 -18.01 -15.85
C ILE A 100 7.84 -18.46 -14.91
N LYS A 101 7.78 -17.86 -13.72
CA LYS A 101 6.69 -18.13 -12.79
C LYS A 101 5.47 -17.29 -13.16
N ILE A 102 4.32 -17.93 -13.22
CA ILE A 102 3.03 -17.30 -13.46
C ILE A 102 2.25 -17.43 -12.15
N ASP A 103 2.08 -16.31 -11.46
CA ASP A 103 1.26 -16.20 -10.26
C ASP A 103 0.18 -15.16 -10.53
N GLN A 104 -1.07 -15.63 -10.66
CA GLN A 104 -2.20 -14.77 -10.92
C GLN A 104 -3.41 -15.19 -10.08
N ASP A 105 -3.88 -14.25 -9.27
CA ASP A 105 -5.15 -14.36 -8.56
C ASP A 105 -6.29 -13.68 -9.33
N LYS A 106 -7.53 -14.03 -8.98
CA LYS A 106 -8.75 -13.36 -9.45
C LYS A 106 -8.98 -13.40 -10.98
N LEU A 107 -8.59 -14.48 -11.65
CA LEU A 107 -8.79 -14.66 -13.08
C LEU A 107 -10.23 -15.12 -13.40
N LYS A 108 -10.90 -14.53 -14.39
CA LYS A 108 -12.26 -14.96 -14.80
C LYS A 108 -12.25 -16.21 -15.69
N GLU A 109 -11.33 -16.28 -16.64
CA GLU A 109 -11.30 -17.31 -17.67
C GLU A 109 -9.86 -17.82 -17.90
N LEU A 110 -9.65 -19.14 -17.95
CA LEU A 110 -8.32 -19.77 -18.06
C LEU A 110 -7.69 -19.68 -19.46
N ASP A 111 -8.44 -19.24 -20.46
CA ASP A 111 -7.98 -18.97 -21.82
C ASP A 111 -7.49 -17.52 -22.00
N LYS A 112 -7.74 -16.63 -21.02
CA LYS A 112 -7.30 -15.23 -21.01
C LYS A 112 -6.37 -14.93 -19.84
N VAL A 113 -5.44 -15.84 -19.57
CA VAL A 113 -4.46 -15.67 -18.49
C VAL A 113 -3.57 -14.48 -18.80
N VAL A 114 -3.55 -13.54 -17.87
CA VAL A 114 -2.64 -12.41 -17.78
C VAL A 114 -1.84 -12.57 -16.49
N PHE A 115 -0.59 -12.13 -16.48
CA PHE A 115 0.26 -12.26 -15.30
C PHE A 115 1.32 -11.16 -15.22
N ARG A 116 1.83 -10.92 -14.03
CA ARG A 116 2.96 -10.01 -13.83
C ARG A 116 4.27 -10.77 -14.04
N LEU A 117 5.08 -10.31 -15.00
CA LEU A 117 6.42 -10.85 -15.24
C LEU A 117 7.42 -10.21 -14.26
N SER A 118 7.43 -10.71 -13.03
CA SER A 118 8.31 -10.19 -11.96
C SER A 118 9.55 -11.04 -11.73
N TYR A 119 9.51 -12.32 -12.08
CA TYR A 119 10.49 -13.27 -11.60
C TYR A 119 10.73 -14.41 -12.61
N MET A 120 12.01 -14.66 -12.88
CA MET A 120 12.48 -15.72 -13.76
C MET A 120 13.57 -16.53 -13.06
N ILE A 121 13.60 -17.83 -13.34
CA ILE A 121 14.67 -18.74 -12.92
C ILE A 121 15.39 -19.17 -14.19
N ALA A 122 16.72 -19.21 -14.17
CA ALA A 122 17.46 -19.72 -15.30
C ALA A 122 18.71 -20.48 -14.90
N THR A 123 19.26 -21.25 -15.82
CA THR A 123 20.64 -21.75 -15.69
C THR A 123 21.65 -20.61 -15.88
N GLU A 124 22.83 -20.72 -15.27
CA GLU A 124 23.93 -19.75 -15.42
C GLU A 124 24.41 -19.55 -16.87
N SER A 125 24.03 -20.44 -17.79
CA SER A 125 24.35 -20.32 -19.21
C SER A 125 23.53 -19.26 -19.95
N VAL A 126 22.47 -18.72 -19.32
CA VAL A 126 21.61 -17.69 -19.91
C VAL A 126 22.22 -16.31 -19.65
N SER A 127 22.45 -15.54 -20.70
CA SER A 127 23.03 -14.19 -20.59
C SER A 127 21.99 -13.15 -20.18
N VAL A 128 22.46 -12.01 -19.68
CA VAL A 128 21.60 -10.88 -19.30
C VAL A 128 20.80 -10.34 -20.50
N GLU A 129 21.41 -10.31 -21.68
CA GLU A 129 20.73 -9.92 -22.93
C GLU A 129 19.55 -10.85 -23.26
N GLY A 130 19.64 -12.13 -22.88
CA GLY A 130 18.54 -13.09 -23.01
C GLY A 130 17.32 -12.64 -22.19
N PHE A 131 17.52 -12.26 -20.93
CA PHE A 131 16.44 -11.73 -20.09
C PHE A 131 15.88 -10.43 -20.65
N MET A 132 16.75 -9.48 -21.02
CA MET A 132 16.32 -8.19 -21.60
C MET A 132 15.45 -8.38 -22.85
N LYS A 133 15.79 -9.36 -23.70
CA LYS A 133 14.98 -9.70 -24.87
C LYS A 133 13.61 -10.24 -24.48
N ILE A 134 13.53 -11.15 -23.49
CA ILE A 134 12.25 -11.67 -22.96
C ILE A 134 11.38 -10.51 -22.44
N MET A 135 11.97 -9.60 -21.66
CA MET A 135 11.25 -8.44 -21.11
C MET A 135 10.67 -7.55 -22.22
N LYS A 136 11.46 -7.28 -23.27
CA LYS A 136 11.01 -6.50 -24.43
C LYS A 136 9.89 -7.19 -25.22
N LEU A 137 9.92 -8.52 -25.34
CA LEU A 137 8.82 -9.26 -25.96
C LEU A 137 7.57 -9.22 -25.09
N ALA A 138 7.71 -9.29 -23.77
CA ALA A 138 6.61 -9.14 -22.84
C ALA A 138 5.94 -7.76 -22.94
N GLU A 139 6.70 -6.67 -23.15
CA GLU A 139 6.15 -5.33 -23.40
C GLU A 139 5.18 -5.30 -24.57
N SER A 140 5.51 -6.00 -25.67
CA SER A 140 4.64 -6.09 -26.85
C SER A 140 3.33 -6.84 -26.60
N CYS A 141 3.24 -7.58 -25.49
CA CYS A 141 2.12 -8.41 -25.10
C CYS A 141 1.38 -7.89 -23.85
N ILE A 142 1.64 -6.64 -23.44
CA ILE A 142 0.95 -6.02 -22.31
C ILE A 142 -0.53 -5.84 -22.63
N THR A 143 -1.36 -6.28 -21.69
CA THR A 143 -2.75 -5.87 -21.55
C THR A 143 -2.87 -5.03 -20.29
N GLU A 144 -3.44 -3.83 -20.43
CA GLU A 144 -3.87 -3.07 -19.26
C GLU A 144 -5.13 -3.73 -18.69
N VAL A 145 -5.03 -4.24 -17.46
CA VAL A 145 -6.18 -4.85 -16.79
C VAL A 145 -7.02 -3.74 -16.17
N GLU A 146 -8.34 -3.81 -16.38
CA GLU A 146 -9.27 -2.86 -15.79
C GLU A 146 -9.18 -2.93 -14.26
N ASP A 147 -9.02 -1.76 -13.64
CA ASP A 147 -8.92 -1.63 -12.19
C ASP A 147 -10.24 -2.05 -11.53
N ASP A 148 -10.20 -3.08 -10.67
CA ASP A 148 -11.39 -3.58 -9.97
C ASP A 148 -12.00 -2.55 -8.99
N ASN A 149 -11.32 -1.41 -8.79
CA ASN A 149 -11.65 -0.33 -7.86
C ASN A 149 -11.78 -0.81 -6.41
N ILE A 150 -11.25 -1.99 -6.09
CA ILE A 150 -11.17 -2.54 -4.75
C ILE A 150 -9.84 -2.08 -4.14
N ARG A 151 -9.92 -1.55 -2.93
CA ARG A 151 -8.74 -1.08 -2.18
C ARG A 151 -8.68 -1.72 -0.82
N TYR A 152 -7.46 -1.85 -0.34
CA TYR A 152 -7.17 -2.47 0.95
C TYR A 152 -6.38 -1.51 1.81
N ILE A 153 -6.50 -1.70 3.12
CA ILE A 153 -5.66 -1.08 4.13
C ILE A 153 -5.04 -2.18 4.96
N ASN A 154 -3.78 -2.01 5.33
CA ASN A 154 -3.10 -2.85 6.29
C ASN A 154 -3.23 -2.21 7.67
N ILE A 155 -3.71 -2.96 8.66
CA ILE A 155 -3.79 -2.50 10.06
C ILE A 155 -2.66 -3.13 10.85
N VAL A 156 -1.86 -2.29 11.50
CA VAL A 156 -0.76 -2.75 12.35
C VAL A 156 -1.30 -3.24 13.69
N ASN A 157 -0.84 -4.42 14.09
CA ASN A 157 -1.10 -5.04 15.37
C ASN A 157 0.22 -5.50 16.01
N SER A 158 0.30 -5.42 17.33
CA SER A 158 1.45 -5.91 18.12
C SER A 158 1.05 -7.18 18.87
N ASN A 159 1.94 -8.17 18.90
CA ASN A 159 1.81 -9.36 19.75
C ASN A 159 3.18 -9.77 20.32
N SER A 160 3.23 -10.84 21.12
CA SER A 160 4.47 -11.33 21.74
C SER A 160 5.58 -11.71 20.75
N LYS A 161 5.28 -11.83 19.45
CA LYS A 161 6.25 -12.11 18.38
C LYS A 161 6.64 -10.85 17.58
N GLY A 162 6.19 -9.67 17.99
CA GLY A 162 6.46 -8.38 17.34
C GLY A 162 5.28 -7.85 16.52
N LEU A 163 5.58 -6.86 15.67
CA LEU A 163 4.64 -6.18 14.81
C LEU A 163 4.18 -7.04 13.63
N LYS A 164 2.88 -7.02 13.33
CA LYS A 164 2.28 -7.67 12.17
C LYS A 164 1.23 -6.77 11.51
N MET A 165 0.91 -7.06 10.26
CA MET A 165 -0.18 -6.40 9.54
C MET A 165 -1.30 -7.38 9.19
N ASN A 166 -2.52 -6.90 9.32
CA ASN A 166 -3.72 -7.58 8.82
C ASN A 166 -4.34 -6.73 7.72
N ARG A 167 -4.58 -7.34 6.55
CA ARG A 167 -5.13 -6.66 5.36
C ARG A 167 -6.66 -6.69 5.37
N TYR A 168 -7.29 -5.52 5.19
CA TYR A 168 -8.74 -5.37 5.16
C TYR A 168 -9.19 -4.56 3.95
N GLN A 169 -10.30 -4.96 3.33
CA GLN A 169 -10.91 -4.18 2.26
C GLN A 169 -11.53 -2.89 2.80
N ILE A 170 -11.22 -1.76 2.18
CA ILE A 170 -11.83 -0.47 2.49
C ILE A 170 -13.16 -0.32 1.74
N LYS A 171 -14.20 0.09 2.47
CA LYS A 171 -15.49 0.48 1.89
C LYS A 171 -15.40 1.90 1.33
N LYS A 172 -15.63 2.03 0.02
CA LYS A 172 -15.70 3.32 -0.68
C LYS A 172 -16.88 4.15 -0.17
N PRO A 173 -16.66 5.36 0.39
CA PRO A 173 -17.76 6.23 0.80
C PRO A 173 -18.41 6.90 -0.40
N ARG A 174 -19.70 7.25 -0.27
CA ARG A 174 -20.43 8.03 -1.28
C ARG A 174 -20.16 9.51 -1.06
N VAL A 175 -19.28 10.08 -1.89
CA VAL A 175 -19.02 11.53 -1.96
C VAL A 175 -19.26 11.96 -3.41
N PRO A 176 -20.48 12.39 -3.76
CA PRO A 176 -20.83 12.74 -5.13
C PRO A 176 -20.17 14.06 -5.59
N ASP A 177 -19.93 14.97 -4.64
CA ASP A 177 -19.35 16.29 -4.91
C ASP A 177 -18.36 16.65 -3.80
N LEU A 178 -17.09 16.81 -4.19
CA LEU A 178 -15.99 17.11 -3.28
C LEU A 178 -16.02 18.55 -2.77
N GLU A 179 -16.39 19.49 -3.63
CA GLU A 179 -16.48 20.91 -3.29
C GLU A 179 -17.59 21.13 -2.26
N LEU A 180 -18.70 20.46 -2.48
CA LEU A 180 -19.85 20.55 -1.57
C LEU A 180 -19.51 20.00 -0.18
N TYR A 181 -18.82 18.86 -0.11
CA TYR A 181 -18.55 18.13 1.14
C TYR A 181 -17.34 18.66 1.92
N TYR A 182 -16.37 19.29 1.25
CA TYR A 182 -15.09 19.67 1.86
C TYR A 182 -14.64 21.10 1.55
N GLY A 183 -15.50 21.88 0.89
CA GLY A 183 -15.32 23.31 0.65
C GLY A 183 -14.70 23.64 -0.72
N ASN A 184 -14.79 24.92 -1.08
CA ASN A 184 -14.39 25.43 -2.39
C ASN A 184 -12.89 25.23 -2.68
N GLY A 185 -12.58 24.83 -3.92
CA GLY A 185 -11.25 24.46 -4.40
C GLY A 185 -10.77 23.08 -3.95
N PHE A 186 -11.60 22.27 -3.28
CA PHE A 186 -11.13 21.01 -2.73
C PHE A 186 -10.84 19.94 -3.79
N THR A 187 -11.48 20.00 -4.97
CA THR A 187 -11.20 19.08 -6.08
C THR A 187 -9.75 19.19 -6.54
N GLN A 188 -9.23 20.41 -6.64
CA GLN A 188 -7.83 20.64 -7.01
C GLN A 188 -6.87 20.11 -5.93
N LYS A 189 -7.19 20.35 -4.65
CA LYS A 189 -6.42 19.80 -3.53
C LYS A 189 -6.46 18.27 -3.53
N HIS A 190 -7.61 17.67 -3.82
CA HIS A 190 -7.77 16.23 -3.92
C HIS A 190 -6.87 15.63 -5.00
N GLN A 191 -6.83 16.23 -6.20
CA GLN A 191 -5.93 15.78 -7.27
C GLN A 191 -4.45 15.85 -6.85
N GLN A 192 -4.06 16.92 -6.16
CA GLN A 192 -2.71 17.04 -5.60
C GLN A 192 -2.42 15.97 -4.54
N PHE A 193 -3.39 15.68 -3.66
CA PHE A 193 -3.23 14.65 -2.63
C PHE A 193 -3.09 13.26 -3.25
N VAL A 194 -3.92 12.90 -4.24
CA VAL A 194 -3.78 11.64 -4.99
C VAL A 194 -2.40 11.56 -5.65
N LYS A 195 -1.98 12.61 -6.37
CA LYS A 195 -0.67 12.65 -7.02
C LYS A 195 0.48 12.48 -6.02
N ASN A 196 0.44 13.19 -4.89
CA ASN A 196 1.51 13.14 -3.90
C ASN A 196 1.55 11.78 -3.18
N VAL A 197 0.39 11.21 -2.85
CA VAL A 197 0.26 9.90 -2.22
C VAL A 197 0.73 8.78 -3.15
N SER A 198 0.48 8.90 -4.46
CA SER A 198 0.90 7.92 -5.47
C SER A 198 2.32 8.14 -6.01
N ALA A 199 3.04 9.19 -5.61
CA ALA A 199 4.39 9.44 -6.11
C ALA A 199 5.38 8.38 -5.59
N GLN A 200 6.17 7.78 -6.46
CA GLN A 200 7.29 6.94 -6.06
C GLN A 200 8.47 7.81 -5.58
N ASP A 201 9.30 7.23 -4.72
CA ASP A 201 10.54 7.80 -4.20
C ASP A 201 10.40 9.19 -3.61
N ARG A 202 9.28 9.35 -2.90
CA ARG A 202 8.90 10.61 -2.28
C ARG A 202 8.32 10.38 -0.91
N SER A 203 8.87 11.10 0.06
CA SER A 203 8.37 11.17 1.41
C SER A 203 7.61 12.46 1.69
N GLY A 204 6.97 12.50 2.86
CA GLY A 204 6.46 13.73 3.44
C GLY A 204 5.08 13.57 4.08
N LEU A 205 4.53 14.68 4.54
CA LEU A 205 3.40 14.73 5.46
C LEU A 205 2.17 15.40 4.83
N LEU A 206 1.01 14.74 4.94
CA LEU A 206 -0.30 15.32 4.74
C LEU A 206 -0.97 15.55 6.08
N ILE A 207 -1.43 16.77 6.33
CA ILE A 207 -2.09 17.16 7.58
C ILE A 207 -3.57 17.45 7.32
N PHE A 208 -4.45 16.70 7.98
CA PHE A 208 -5.90 16.91 7.97
C PHE A 208 -6.38 17.32 9.35
N HIS A 209 -6.71 18.59 9.55
CA HIS A 209 -7.02 19.13 10.88
C HIS A 209 -8.39 19.81 10.93
N GLY A 210 -8.92 20.04 12.13
CA GLY A 210 -10.16 20.81 12.35
C GLY A 210 -11.21 20.05 13.16
N ALA A 211 -12.47 20.49 13.11
CA ALA A 211 -13.52 20.04 14.03
C ALA A 211 -13.77 18.51 13.97
N THR A 212 -14.10 17.90 15.10
CA THR A 212 -14.59 16.51 15.16
C THR A 212 -15.86 16.36 14.34
N GLY A 213 -16.04 15.22 13.66
CA GLY A 213 -17.23 14.97 12.83
C GLY A 213 -17.28 15.71 11.48
N SER A 214 -16.26 16.52 11.14
CA SER A 214 -16.15 17.21 9.84
C SER A 214 -15.83 16.29 8.65
N GLY A 215 -15.56 15.00 8.88
CA GLY A 215 -15.40 13.99 7.84
C GLY A 215 -13.97 13.68 7.39
N LYS A 216 -12.95 13.97 8.21
CA LYS A 216 -11.54 13.61 7.97
C LYS A 216 -11.35 12.12 7.61
N THR A 217 -11.81 11.21 8.47
CA THR A 217 -11.76 9.76 8.24
C THR A 217 -12.56 9.34 7.00
N ASN A 218 -13.71 9.97 6.73
CA ASN A 218 -14.50 9.71 5.53
C ASN A 218 -13.73 10.11 4.27
N TYR A 219 -13.01 11.25 4.32
CA TYR A 219 -12.16 11.69 3.22
C TYR A 219 -10.97 10.76 3.01
N ILE A 220 -10.31 10.28 4.07
CA ILE A 220 -9.21 9.30 3.94
C ILE A 220 -9.70 8.04 3.21
N ARG A 221 -10.86 7.50 3.58
CA ARG A 221 -11.47 6.35 2.87
C ARG A 221 -11.74 6.67 1.40
N TYR A 222 -12.21 7.89 1.11
CA TYR A 222 -12.41 8.34 -0.27
C TYR A 222 -11.08 8.43 -1.02
N LEU A 223 -10.04 9.04 -0.44
CA LEU A 223 -8.71 9.19 -1.02
C LEU A 223 -8.09 7.83 -1.36
N ILE A 224 -8.14 6.87 -0.42
CA ILE A 224 -7.68 5.49 -0.65
C ILE A 224 -8.39 4.90 -1.87
N SER A 225 -9.72 5.05 -1.96
CA SER A 225 -10.53 4.53 -3.06
C SER A 225 -10.25 5.17 -4.44
N ARG A 226 -9.50 6.28 -4.48
CA ARG A 226 -9.13 7.01 -5.71
C ARG A 226 -7.67 6.79 -6.12
N CYS A 227 -6.84 6.21 -5.26
CA CYS A 227 -5.46 5.88 -5.58
C CYS A 227 -5.39 4.58 -6.40
N LYS A 228 -4.27 4.31 -7.08
CA LYS A 228 -4.00 3.03 -7.74
C LYS A 228 -3.96 1.87 -6.72
N ALA A 229 -4.22 0.64 -7.16
CA ALA A 229 -4.24 -0.55 -6.30
C ALA A 229 -2.86 -0.88 -5.68
N GLU A 230 -1.78 -0.44 -6.32
CA GLU A 230 -0.38 -0.59 -5.90
C GLU A 230 -0.02 0.20 -4.64
N VAL A 231 -0.78 1.26 -4.33
CA VAL A 231 -0.47 2.12 -3.19
C VAL A 231 -0.79 1.39 -1.88
N ASN A 232 0.26 1.05 -1.14
CA ASN A 232 0.14 0.39 0.14
C ASN A 232 -0.23 1.38 1.26
N PHE A 233 -1.49 1.33 1.72
CA PHE A 233 -1.94 2.09 2.88
C PHE A 233 -1.81 1.29 4.16
N ILE A 234 -1.23 1.90 5.19
CA ILE A 234 -0.95 1.29 6.49
C ILE A 234 -1.58 2.15 7.57
N PHE A 235 -2.64 1.68 8.20
CA PHE A 235 -3.18 2.30 9.41
C PHE A 235 -2.36 1.86 10.61
N TYR A 236 -1.83 2.83 11.33
CA TYR A 236 -1.00 2.59 12.51
C TYR A 236 -1.70 3.18 13.74
N PRO A 237 -2.22 2.31 14.64
CA PRO A 237 -2.96 2.76 15.81
C PRO A 237 -2.13 3.69 16.72
N ILE A 238 -2.76 4.74 17.25
CA ILE A 238 -2.13 5.68 18.20
C ILE A 238 -1.48 4.95 19.38
N ALA A 239 -2.16 3.93 19.89
CA ALA A 239 -1.69 3.14 21.03
C ALA A 239 -0.32 2.49 20.79
N LEU A 240 0.05 2.26 19.52
CA LEU A 240 1.34 1.68 19.14
C LEU A 240 2.39 2.75 18.80
N LEU A 241 2.07 4.05 18.82
CA LEU A 241 3.02 5.11 18.40
C LEU A 241 4.36 5.06 19.16
N ARG A 242 4.34 4.59 20.41
CA ARG A 242 5.56 4.42 21.21
C ARG A 242 6.47 3.32 20.65
N GLU A 243 5.92 2.35 19.95
CA GLU A 243 6.69 1.33 19.23
C GLU A 243 7.37 1.89 17.98
N LEU A 244 7.00 3.08 17.49
CA LEU A 244 7.71 3.73 16.38
C LEU A 244 9.14 4.13 16.74
N THR A 245 9.44 4.25 18.03
CA THR A 245 10.79 4.55 18.51
C THR A 245 11.59 3.27 18.78
N SER A 246 10.99 2.10 18.54
CA SER A 246 11.63 0.80 18.74
C SER A 246 12.57 0.47 17.59
N PRO A 247 13.74 -0.12 17.85
CA PRO A 247 14.60 -0.71 16.81
C PRO A 247 13.88 -1.75 15.93
N GLN A 248 12.80 -2.35 16.42
CA GLN A 248 12.00 -3.32 15.67
C GLN A 248 11.14 -2.67 14.57
N LEU A 249 10.89 -1.36 14.63
CA LEU A 249 10.13 -0.68 13.59
C LEU A 249 10.86 -0.67 12.26
N ILE A 250 12.17 -0.42 12.27
CA ILE A 250 12.93 -0.21 11.03
C ILE A 250 12.88 -1.47 10.16
N PRO A 251 13.17 -2.70 10.65
CA PRO A 251 12.97 -3.91 9.86
C PRO A 251 11.52 -4.06 9.38
N PHE A 252 10.55 -3.82 10.27
CA PHE A 252 9.13 -3.97 9.93
C PHE A 252 8.67 -3.03 8.81
N ILE A 253 9.05 -1.75 8.85
CA ILE A 253 8.66 -0.76 7.83
C ILE A 253 9.53 -0.87 6.57
N SER A 254 10.76 -1.39 6.65
CA SER A 254 11.65 -1.56 5.49
C SER A 254 11.06 -2.45 4.40
N ASP A 255 10.20 -3.39 4.77
CA ASP A 255 9.47 -4.24 3.81
C ASP A 255 8.34 -3.50 3.07
N TYR A 256 7.99 -2.28 3.52
CA TYR A 256 6.89 -1.47 2.99
C TYR A 256 7.35 -0.10 2.51
N LYS A 257 8.39 -0.07 1.68
CA LYS A 257 8.82 1.16 0.99
C LYS A 257 7.70 1.76 0.15
N ASN A 258 7.76 3.08 -0.06
CA ASN A 258 6.78 3.85 -0.83
C ASN A 258 5.33 3.78 -0.30
N SER A 259 5.14 3.27 0.93
CA SER A 259 3.84 3.15 1.56
C SER A 259 3.34 4.45 2.19
N VAL A 260 2.05 4.44 2.52
CA VAL A 260 1.33 5.57 3.11
C VAL A 260 0.86 5.20 4.50
N LEU A 261 1.53 5.75 5.51
CA LEU A 261 1.19 5.59 6.92
C LEU A 261 0.03 6.53 7.29
N ILE A 262 -1.03 6.01 7.89
CA ILE A 262 -2.20 6.76 8.35
C ILE A 262 -2.22 6.74 9.88
N LEU A 263 -2.14 7.93 10.46
CA LEU A 263 -2.23 8.21 11.89
C LEU A 263 -3.47 9.06 12.14
N GLU A 264 -4.55 8.44 12.61
CA GLU A 264 -5.75 9.19 12.99
C GLU A 264 -5.66 9.71 14.44
N GLU A 265 -6.36 10.81 14.75
CA GLU A 265 -6.57 11.37 16.10
C GLU A 265 -5.28 11.63 16.90
N SER A 266 -4.26 12.12 16.22
CA SER A 266 -2.91 12.30 16.76
C SER A 266 -2.71 13.58 17.60
N GLU A 267 -3.78 14.21 18.10
CA GLU A 267 -3.70 15.47 18.87
C GLU A 267 -2.81 15.39 20.12
N ASP A 268 -2.97 14.35 20.94
CA ASP A 268 -2.25 14.23 22.22
C ASP A 268 -0.74 14.05 22.06
N SER A 269 -0.29 13.62 20.87
CA SER A 269 1.12 13.49 20.54
C SER A 269 1.73 14.75 19.90
N VAL A 270 0.94 15.81 19.64
CA VAL A 270 1.39 17.07 19.00
C VAL A 270 1.13 18.33 19.82
N GLN A 271 0.18 18.31 20.76
CA GLN A 271 -0.19 19.53 21.47
C GLN A 271 0.97 20.12 22.30
N THR A 272 1.15 21.44 22.18
CA THR A 272 2.06 22.25 23.00
C THR A 272 1.53 22.41 24.44
N ARG A 273 1.45 21.32 25.21
CA ARG A 273 1.18 21.37 26.65
C ARG A 273 2.42 21.03 27.46
N GLU A 274 2.61 21.72 28.59
CA GLU A 274 3.70 21.53 29.57
C GLU A 274 3.42 20.35 30.52
N GLY A 275 2.97 19.21 30.00
CA GLY A 275 2.69 18.02 30.80
C GLY A 275 2.88 16.75 29.99
N ASN A 276 3.71 15.85 30.51
CA ASN A 276 4.14 14.55 29.98
C ASN A 276 5.10 14.61 28.77
N ALA A 277 6.40 14.60 29.07
CA ALA A 277 7.51 14.62 28.11
C ALA A 277 7.64 13.39 27.19
N VAL A 278 6.83 12.34 27.42
CA VAL A 278 7.02 11.04 26.76
C VAL A 278 6.29 10.93 25.42
N ASP A 279 5.16 11.60 25.24
CA ASP A 279 4.35 11.46 24.01
C ASP A 279 4.79 12.41 22.88
N LYS A 280 5.44 13.54 23.21
CA LYS A 280 6.07 14.45 22.23
C LYS A 280 7.19 13.79 21.43
N ALA A 281 7.87 12.80 22.01
CA ALA A 281 8.97 12.09 21.35
C ALA A 281 8.48 11.26 20.16
N SER A 282 7.24 10.74 20.19
CA SER A 282 6.71 9.83 19.17
C SER A 282 6.52 10.52 17.82
N ILE A 283 6.04 11.77 17.79
CA ILE A 283 5.88 12.52 16.53
C ILE A 283 7.16 13.21 16.09
N ALA A 284 8.02 13.65 17.00
CA ALA A 284 9.38 14.06 16.63
C ALA A 284 10.14 12.92 15.94
N ASN A 285 9.93 11.68 16.38
CA ASN A 285 10.50 10.50 15.73
C ASN A 285 9.82 10.17 14.40
N LEU A 286 8.51 10.36 14.26
CA LEU A 286 7.85 10.29 12.95
C LEU A 286 8.37 11.34 11.97
N LEU A 287 8.62 12.56 12.44
CA LEU A 287 9.26 13.62 11.67
C LEU A 287 10.69 13.24 11.24
N ASN A 288 11.45 12.58 12.12
CA ASN A 288 12.77 12.08 11.78
C ASN A 288 12.71 10.93 10.75
N ILE A 289 11.66 10.11 10.79
CA ILE A 289 11.40 9.08 9.77
C ILE A 289 10.99 9.70 8.44
N SER A 290 10.20 10.78 8.44
CA SER A 290 9.71 11.42 7.21
C SER A 290 10.68 12.38 6.53
N ASP A 291 11.70 12.89 7.23
CA ASP A 291 12.63 13.91 6.69
C ASP A 291 14.12 13.62 6.91
N GLY A 292 14.47 12.53 7.59
CA GLY A 292 15.87 12.14 7.86
C GLY A 292 16.40 11.08 6.88
N LEU A 293 17.58 10.50 7.14
CA LEU A 293 18.17 9.44 6.29
C LEU A 293 17.23 8.24 6.05
N LEU A 294 16.33 7.95 7.00
CA LEU A 294 15.32 6.91 6.85
C LEU A 294 14.25 7.25 5.80
N SER A 295 13.97 8.54 5.62
CA SER A 295 13.06 9.02 4.57
C SER A 295 13.56 8.63 3.19
N ASP A 296 14.85 8.82 2.92
CA ASP A 296 15.45 8.53 1.62
C ASP A 296 15.47 7.03 1.29
N VAL A 297 15.43 6.18 2.33
CA VAL A 297 15.46 4.72 2.18
C VAL A 297 14.06 4.12 2.08
N LEU A 298 13.11 4.68 2.82
CA LEU A 298 11.76 4.11 2.96
C LEU A 298 10.73 4.80 2.07
N ASN A 299 10.94 6.08 1.71
CA ASN A 299 10.04 6.88 0.89
C ASN A 299 8.59 6.91 1.43
N LEU A 300 8.47 6.98 2.76
CA LEU A 300 7.17 6.94 3.45
C LEU A 300 6.44 8.26 3.35
N LYS A 301 5.14 8.16 3.10
CA LYS A 301 4.21 9.28 3.16
C LYS A 301 3.35 9.10 4.38
N ILE A 302 3.12 10.18 5.12
CA ILE A 302 2.37 10.12 6.38
C ILE A 302 1.12 10.99 6.25
N ILE A 303 -0.04 10.44 6.55
CA ILE A 303 -1.30 11.18 6.68
C ILE A 303 -1.63 11.25 8.17
N CYS A 304 -1.62 12.46 8.74
CA CYS A 304 -2.01 12.69 10.12
C CYS A 304 -3.35 13.41 10.21
N THR A 305 -4.22 12.97 11.11
CA THR A 305 -5.44 13.71 11.46
C THR A 305 -5.36 14.32 12.85
N PHE A 306 -5.94 15.52 13.00
CA PHE A 306 -5.98 16.26 14.26
C PHE A 306 -7.37 16.86 14.50
N ASN A 307 -7.92 16.67 15.70
CA ASN A 307 -9.17 17.32 16.11
C ASN A 307 -8.95 18.72 16.72
N THR A 308 -8.01 19.49 16.19
CA THR A 308 -7.65 20.82 16.72
C THR A 308 -7.36 21.83 15.62
N ASN A 309 -7.22 23.10 16.02
CA ASN A 309 -6.80 24.16 15.13
C ASN A 309 -5.30 24.00 14.81
N ILE A 310 -4.91 24.29 13.56
CA ILE A 310 -3.50 24.26 13.11
C ILE A 310 -2.56 25.08 14.01
N LYS A 311 -3.05 26.16 14.62
CA LYS A 311 -2.27 27.01 15.54
C LYS A 311 -1.78 26.27 16.80
N ASN A 312 -2.44 25.19 17.17
CA ASN A 312 -2.11 24.37 18.33
C ASN A 312 -1.14 23.23 17.98
N LEU A 313 -0.78 23.08 16.71
CA LEU A 313 0.16 22.06 16.25
C LEU A 313 1.60 22.59 16.33
N ASP A 314 2.55 21.69 16.56
CA ASP A 314 3.98 22.02 16.54
C ASP A 314 4.39 22.59 15.17
N LYS A 315 5.01 23.77 15.18
CA LYS A 315 5.52 24.43 13.96
C LYS A 315 6.55 23.58 13.22
N ALA A 316 7.24 22.66 13.89
CA ALA A 316 8.18 21.73 13.25
C ALA A 316 7.50 20.80 12.22
N LEU A 317 6.21 20.50 12.39
CA LEU A 317 5.39 19.74 11.43
C LEU A 317 5.01 20.57 10.19
N LEU A 318 5.00 21.90 10.32
CA LEU A 318 4.48 22.81 9.30
C LEU A 318 5.56 23.36 8.35
N ARG A 319 6.78 22.82 8.39
CA ARG A 319 7.87 23.29 7.51
C ARG A 319 7.59 22.86 6.07
N GLU A 320 7.69 23.81 5.13
CA GLU A 320 7.29 23.63 3.73
C GLU A 320 8.01 22.46 3.03
N GLY A 321 9.27 22.19 3.35
CA GLY A 321 10.03 21.07 2.78
C GLY A 321 9.51 19.68 3.15
N ARG A 322 8.65 19.57 4.17
CA ARG A 322 8.12 18.31 4.72
C ARG A 322 6.68 18.05 4.29
N LEU A 323 5.95 19.11 3.92
CA LEU A 323 4.51 19.05 3.68
C LEU A 323 4.20 18.67 2.23
N LEU A 324 3.50 17.55 2.08
CA LEU A 324 2.84 17.16 0.84
C LEU A 324 1.46 17.80 0.70
N GLY A 325 0.87 18.27 1.79
CA GLY A 325 -0.42 18.93 1.74
C GLY A 325 -1.01 19.23 3.11
N ILE A 326 -1.89 20.22 3.16
CA ILE A 326 -2.64 20.55 4.36
C ILE A 326 -4.07 20.95 4.02
N HIS A 327 -5.02 20.47 4.82
CA HIS A 327 -6.42 20.86 4.69
C HIS A 327 -7.12 20.97 6.05
N LYS A 328 -7.93 22.03 6.19
CA LYS A 328 -8.78 22.28 7.35
C LYS A 328 -10.20 21.76 7.07
N PHE A 329 -10.58 20.69 7.76
CA PHE A 329 -11.94 20.17 7.79
C PHE A 329 -12.72 20.86 8.93
N ASP A 330 -13.66 21.73 8.59
CA ASP A 330 -14.46 22.48 9.57
C ASP A 330 -15.96 22.31 9.30
N LYS A 331 -16.81 22.98 10.08
CA LYS A 331 -18.23 23.12 9.80
C LYS A 331 -18.44 23.68 8.40
N LEU A 332 -19.33 23.05 7.64
CA LEU A 332 -19.73 23.48 6.32
C LEU A 332 -20.70 24.65 6.40
N PRO A 333 -20.64 25.61 5.45
CA PRO A 333 -21.62 26.68 5.35
C PRO A 333 -23.07 26.14 5.29
N ILE A 334 -24.01 26.95 5.77
CA ILE A 334 -25.45 26.63 5.80
C ILE A 334 -25.95 26.14 4.43
N GLU A 335 -25.53 26.82 3.36
CA GLU A 335 -25.90 26.47 1.99
C GLU A 335 -25.44 25.06 1.62
N ASN A 336 -24.16 24.73 1.86
CA ASN A 336 -23.61 23.41 1.60
C ASN A 336 -24.31 22.33 2.43
N ALA A 337 -24.52 22.59 3.72
CA ALA A 337 -25.18 21.65 4.63
C ALA A 337 -26.59 21.28 4.16
N ASN A 338 -27.38 22.27 3.74
CA ASN A 338 -28.74 22.04 3.23
C ASN A 338 -28.73 21.34 1.86
N LYS A 339 -27.82 21.71 0.95
CA LYS A 339 -27.64 21.01 -0.34
C LYS A 339 -27.27 19.54 -0.15
N ILE A 340 -26.37 19.23 0.79
CA ILE A 340 -26.01 17.84 1.13
C ILE A 340 -27.24 17.09 1.65
N ALA A 341 -28.01 17.70 2.55
CA ALA A 341 -29.23 17.09 3.07
C ALA A 341 -30.22 16.75 1.96
N GLU A 342 -30.48 17.70 1.04
CA GLU A 342 -31.36 17.52 -0.11
C GLU A 342 -30.87 16.39 -1.04
N MET A 343 -29.60 16.43 -1.44
CA MET A 343 -28.99 15.40 -2.32
C MET A 343 -29.08 13.99 -1.72
N ASN A 344 -29.04 13.88 -0.38
CA ASN A 344 -29.12 12.62 0.34
C ASN A 344 -30.54 12.31 0.84
N LYS A 345 -31.56 13.10 0.44
CA LYS A 345 -32.97 12.94 0.82
C LYS A 345 -33.20 12.93 2.33
N LEU A 346 -32.42 13.70 3.07
CA LEU A 346 -32.53 13.86 4.52
C LEU A 346 -33.61 14.91 4.82
N LYS A 347 -34.55 14.59 5.71
CA LYS A 347 -35.59 15.51 6.18
C LYS A 347 -35.05 16.45 7.26
N LYS A 348 -34.03 17.25 6.93
CA LYS A 348 -33.36 18.18 7.84
C LYS A 348 -33.09 19.51 7.14
N THR A 349 -33.19 20.60 7.89
CA THR A 349 -32.78 21.94 7.47
C THR A 349 -31.88 22.52 8.55
N PHE A 350 -30.85 23.26 8.15
CA PHE A 350 -29.87 23.85 9.05
C PHE A 350 -29.88 25.37 8.92
N ALA A 351 -29.85 26.06 10.05
CA ALA A 351 -29.76 27.52 10.14
C ALA A 351 -28.39 28.02 10.62
N GLU A 352 -27.46 27.10 10.90
CA GLU A 352 -26.09 27.36 11.29
C GLU A 352 -25.12 26.46 10.52
N PRO A 353 -23.82 26.77 10.46
CA PRO A 353 -22.82 25.88 9.88
C PRO A 353 -22.76 24.53 10.58
N MET A 354 -22.70 23.44 9.81
CA MET A 354 -22.80 22.06 10.32
C MET A 354 -21.64 21.18 9.89
N THR A 355 -21.23 20.26 10.76
CA THR A 355 -20.32 19.18 10.40
C THR A 355 -21.05 18.08 9.61
N LEU A 356 -20.31 17.28 8.84
CA LEU A 356 -20.88 16.14 8.13
C LEU A 356 -21.57 15.15 9.08
N ALA A 357 -21.00 14.91 10.27
CA ALA A 357 -21.62 14.06 11.28
C ALA A 357 -22.99 14.59 11.71
N GLN A 358 -23.12 15.90 11.96
CA GLN A 358 -24.42 16.51 12.31
C GLN A 358 -25.44 16.43 11.17
N ILE A 359 -24.98 16.51 9.91
CA ILE A 359 -25.84 16.37 8.74
C ILE A 359 -26.40 14.94 8.65
N PHE A 360 -25.54 13.93 8.71
CA PHE A 360 -25.92 12.53 8.47
C PHE A 360 -26.50 11.79 9.68
N ASN A 361 -26.06 12.09 10.91
CA ASN A 361 -26.51 11.35 12.09
C ASN A 361 -27.84 11.87 12.63
N GLN A 362 -28.75 10.98 13.03
CA GLN A 362 -29.92 11.37 13.82
C GLN A 362 -29.50 11.55 15.28
N PRO A 363 -29.99 12.58 16.00
CA PRO A 363 -29.84 12.61 17.45
C PRO A 363 -30.46 11.34 18.03
N LEU A 364 -29.70 10.64 18.87
CA LEU A 364 -30.08 9.33 19.41
C LEU A 364 -31.32 9.40 20.33
N ASN A 365 -31.59 10.58 20.92
CA ASN A 365 -32.79 10.93 21.68
C ASN A 365 -33.03 12.45 21.57
N ASP A 366 -34.29 12.90 21.62
CA ASP A 366 -34.64 14.33 21.81
C ASP A 366 -34.37 14.80 23.25
N ASP A 367 -34.23 13.85 24.18
CA ASP A 367 -33.85 14.10 25.57
C ASP A 367 -32.32 13.97 25.74
N LEU A 368 -31.66 15.12 25.76
CA LEU A 368 -30.22 15.26 26.03
C LEU A 368 -29.92 15.32 27.54
N SER A 369 -30.87 14.95 28.40
CA SER A 369 -30.71 14.95 29.86
C SER A 369 -29.49 14.16 30.36
N ASP A 370 -29.07 13.13 29.62
CA ASP A 370 -27.86 12.36 29.89
C ASP A 370 -26.54 13.13 29.62
N PHE A 371 -26.57 14.23 28.87
CA PHE A 371 -25.39 15.05 28.53
C PHE A 371 -25.26 16.32 29.39
N VAL A 372 -26.26 16.68 30.20
CA VAL A 372 -26.24 17.88 31.05
C VAL A 372 -26.03 17.49 32.51
N ARG A 373 -24.80 17.13 32.89
CA ARG A 373 -24.29 17.26 34.26
C ARG A 373 -22.77 17.47 34.26
N ASP A 374 -22.37 18.74 34.25
CA ASP A 374 -21.48 19.33 35.27
C ASP A 374 -21.06 20.74 34.84
N GLU A 375 -22.01 21.68 34.87
CA GLU A 375 -21.65 23.04 35.24
C GLU A 375 -21.67 23.11 36.78
N GLN A 376 -20.56 22.75 37.42
CA GLN A 376 -20.30 23.28 38.75
C GLN A 376 -20.11 24.80 38.61
N LYS A 377 -21.20 25.53 38.80
CA LYS A 377 -21.18 26.96 39.09
C LYS A 377 -20.43 27.16 40.40
N ILE A 378 -19.21 27.66 40.29
CA ILE A 378 -18.52 28.31 41.41
C ILE A 378 -19.24 29.64 41.65
N GLY A 379 -19.76 29.85 42.87
CA GLY A 379 -20.42 31.11 43.24
C GLY A 379 -20.94 31.13 44.68
N PHE A 380 -20.03 31.53 45.57
CA PHE A 380 -20.15 31.89 47.01
C PHE A 380 -20.45 30.78 48.03
#